data_AF-X1M9H8-F1
#
_entry.id   AF-X1M9H8-F1
#
_cell.length_a   1.000
_cell.length_b   1.000
_cell.length_c   1.000
_cell.angle_alpha   90.00
_cell.angle_beta   90.00
_cell.angle_gamma   90.00
#
_symmetry.space_group_name_H-M   'P 1'
#
loop_
_entity.id
_entity.type
_entity.pdbx_description
1 polymer ?
#
loop_
_entity_poly.entity_id
_entity_poly.type
_entity_poly.pdbx_seq_one_letter_code
_entity_poly.pdbx_strand_id
1 'polypeptide(L)'
;MLKPEDFFDLSQTRFNNLFDNTEYVWDALKKLKKYIRDNIKPNVSSLRKGEIFINKTLVLYDDKIIESGFDISILKKKLIIKKDGEILDGASVIYAGAILMDDEIYIGKGTIIESGVFIKGPAIIGDNTELRQGAYLRGDTLVGNGCVVGHTTELKSCALLGESKAGHFAYIGDSILQSLFT
;
A
#
# COMPACT_ATOMS: atom_id res chain seq x y z
N MET A 1 25.95 8.35 14.69
CA MET A 1 24.82 7.53 15.17
C MET A 1 23.51 8.18 14.74
N LEU A 2 23.38 8.47 13.44
CA LEU A 2 22.18 9.04 12.83
C LEU A 2 22.00 8.51 11.39
N LYS A 3 22.70 7.43 11.05
CA LYS A 3 22.62 6.78 9.74
C LYS A 3 21.35 5.92 9.68
N PRO A 4 20.82 5.63 8.48
CA PRO A 4 19.65 4.78 8.35
C PRO A 4 19.73 3.44 9.10
N GLU A 5 20.89 2.78 9.07
CA GLU A 5 21.11 1.47 9.71
C GLU A 5 21.11 1.54 11.24
N ASP A 6 21.27 2.74 11.82
CA ASP A 6 21.14 2.94 13.26
C ASP A 6 19.66 2.86 13.71
N PHE A 7 18.69 2.99 12.78
CA PHE A 7 17.25 3.00 13.07
C PHE A 7 16.48 1.86 12.40
N PHE A 8 16.97 1.36 11.27
CA PHE A 8 16.24 0.46 10.39
C PHE A 8 17.06 -0.78 10.02
N ASP A 9 16.40 -1.93 9.95
CA ASP A 9 16.93 -3.10 9.27
C ASP A 9 16.63 -3.00 7.77
N LEU A 10 17.57 -2.43 7.01
CA LEU A 10 17.43 -2.23 5.57
C LEU A 10 17.34 -3.54 4.77
N SER A 11 17.69 -4.69 5.36
CA SER A 11 17.53 -6.00 4.70
C SER A 11 16.07 -6.45 4.64
N GLN A 12 15.20 -5.91 5.50
CA GLN A 12 13.78 -6.27 5.60
C GLN A 12 12.87 -5.40 4.72
N THR A 13 13.44 -4.47 3.94
CA THR A 13 12.66 -3.62 3.02
C THR A 13 13.16 -3.73 1.60
N ARG A 14 12.22 -3.85 0.65
CA ARG A 14 12.51 -3.78 -0.78
C ARG A 14 12.87 -2.38 -1.27
N PHE A 15 12.79 -1.37 -0.39
CA PHE A 15 13.04 0.03 -0.69
C PHE A 15 14.33 0.54 -0.05
N ASN A 16 15.32 -0.34 0.19
CA ASN A 16 16.59 0.02 0.81
C ASN A 16 17.35 1.11 0.05
N ASN A 17 17.26 1.12 -1.27
CA ASN A 17 17.84 2.13 -2.16
C ASN A 17 17.25 3.54 -2.00
N LEU A 18 16.14 3.71 -1.28
CA LEU A 18 15.69 5.03 -0.81
C LEU A 18 16.79 5.72 0.03
N PHE A 19 17.55 4.93 0.78
CA PHE A 19 18.61 5.36 1.68
C PHE A 19 20.00 5.42 1.00
N ASP A 20 20.12 5.11 -0.29
CA ASP A 20 21.40 5.21 -0.99
C ASP A 20 21.95 6.64 -0.95
N ASN A 21 23.23 6.79 -0.63
CA ASN A 21 23.91 8.08 -0.53
C ASN A 21 23.25 9.07 0.46
N THR A 22 22.60 8.59 1.53
CA THR A 22 22.12 9.44 2.62
C THR A 22 23.15 9.52 3.76
N GLU A 23 23.44 10.72 4.24
CA GLU A 23 24.28 10.91 5.44
C GLU A 23 23.46 10.69 6.71
N TYR A 24 22.25 11.27 6.75
CA TYR A 24 21.31 11.15 7.86
C TYR A 24 20.03 10.42 7.44
N VAL A 25 19.43 9.70 8.39
CA VAL A 25 18.19 8.92 8.16
C VAL A 25 17.05 9.74 7.54
N TRP A 26 16.89 11.01 7.92
CA TRP A 26 15.84 11.89 7.40
C TRP A 26 16.13 12.43 5.99
N ASP A 27 17.34 12.30 5.46
CA ASP A 27 17.63 12.70 4.08
C ASP A 27 16.84 11.86 3.08
N ALA A 28 16.44 10.65 3.46
CA ALA A 28 15.52 9.81 2.70
C ALA A 28 14.17 10.51 2.43
N LEU A 29 13.64 11.30 3.37
CA LEU A 29 12.38 12.02 3.17
C LEU A 29 12.48 13.08 2.06
N LYS A 30 13.65 13.74 1.94
CA LYS A 30 13.91 14.71 0.86
C LYS A 30 13.88 14.05 -0.52
N LYS A 31 14.27 12.77 -0.57
CA LYS A 31 14.33 11.95 -1.80
C LYS A 31 13.02 11.24 -2.13
N LEU A 32 12.14 11.02 -1.13
CA LEU A 32 10.94 10.19 -1.23
C LEU A 32 10.08 10.53 -2.47
N LYS A 33 9.87 11.81 -2.71
CA LYS A 33 9.12 12.37 -3.85
C LYS A 33 9.64 11.84 -5.20
N LYS A 34 10.95 11.94 -5.40
CA LYS A 34 11.62 11.49 -6.63
C LYS A 34 11.66 9.96 -6.68
N TYR A 35 11.99 9.35 -5.56
CA TYR A 35 12.07 7.90 -5.42
C TYR A 35 10.76 7.20 -5.83
N ILE A 36 9.61 7.68 -5.35
CA ILE A 36 8.31 7.11 -5.72
C ILE A 36 8.08 7.22 -7.23
N ARG A 37 8.31 8.39 -7.83
CA ARG A 37 8.11 8.59 -9.28
C ARG A 37 9.01 7.71 -10.14
N ASP A 38 10.26 7.51 -9.72
CA ASP A 38 11.21 6.66 -10.46
C ASP A 38 10.86 5.16 -10.36
N ASN A 39 10.16 4.74 -9.30
CA ASN A 39 9.95 3.32 -8.99
C ASN A 39 8.49 2.85 -9.10
N ILE A 40 7.53 3.77 -9.19
CA ILE A 40 6.12 3.41 -9.31
C ILE A 40 5.83 2.81 -10.69
N LYS A 41 5.07 1.72 -10.70
CA LYS A 41 4.52 1.10 -11.91
C LYS A 41 3.01 1.07 -11.77
N PRO A 42 2.31 2.17 -12.11
CA PRO A 42 0.92 2.29 -11.73
C PRO A 42 0.05 1.23 -12.40
N ASN A 43 -0.93 0.68 -11.66
CA ASN A 43 -1.76 -0.44 -12.10
C ASN A 43 -3.25 -0.27 -11.82
N VAL A 44 -3.70 0.96 -11.53
CA VAL A 44 -5.11 1.23 -11.20
C VAL A 44 -5.90 1.99 -12.26
N SER A 45 -5.26 2.48 -13.32
CA SER A 45 -5.93 3.27 -14.36
C SER A 45 -7.09 2.51 -15.01
N SER A 46 -6.91 1.22 -15.27
CA SER A 46 -7.95 0.32 -15.79
C SER A 46 -9.03 -0.02 -14.77
N LEU A 47 -8.73 -0.01 -13.46
CA LEU A 47 -9.71 -0.18 -12.38
C LEU A 47 -10.65 1.02 -12.32
N ARG A 48 -10.08 2.21 -12.51
CA ARG A 48 -10.77 3.49 -12.45
C ARG A 48 -11.69 3.74 -13.64
N LYS A 49 -11.25 3.37 -14.86
CA LYS A 49 -11.98 3.67 -16.11
C LYS A 49 -12.37 5.16 -16.24
N GLY A 50 -11.49 6.06 -15.78
CA GLY A 50 -11.73 7.51 -15.75
C GLY A 50 -12.46 8.03 -14.50
N GLU A 51 -13.06 7.14 -13.70
CA GLU A 51 -13.74 7.49 -12.45
C GLU A 51 -12.80 7.41 -11.24
N ILE A 52 -13.10 8.15 -10.17
CA ILE A 52 -12.33 8.04 -8.91
C ILE A 52 -12.94 7.02 -7.93
N PHE A 53 -14.23 6.73 -8.08
CA PHE A 53 -14.99 5.93 -7.12
C PHE A 53 -15.14 4.49 -7.60
N ILE A 54 -14.71 3.54 -6.77
CA ILE A 54 -14.85 2.12 -7.04
C ILE A 54 -16.27 1.69 -6.65
N ASN A 55 -17.17 1.63 -7.63
CA ASN A 55 -18.59 1.37 -7.40
C ASN A 55 -18.95 -0.11 -7.17
N LYS A 56 -18.00 -1.02 -7.36
CA LYS A 56 -18.18 -2.47 -7.19
C LYS A 56 -16.88 -3.07 -6.65
N THR A 57 -16.97 -4.14 -5.87
CA THR A 57 -15.78 -4.88 -5.44
C THR A 57 -15.09 -5.49 -6.65
N LEU A 58 -13.78 -5.26 -6.75
CA LEU A 58 -12.93 -5.73 -7.83
C LEU A 58 -11.83 -6.63 -7.26
N VAL A 59 -11.44 -7.63 -8.03
CA VAL A 59 -10.23 -8.41 -7.78
C VAL A 59 -9.19 -8.05 -8.83
N LEU A 60 -7.99 -7.72 -8.38
CA LEU A 60 -6.82 -7.51 -9.22
C LEU A 60 -5.92 -8.74 -9.12
N TYR A 61 -5.70 -9.43 -10.24
CA TYR A 61 -4.90 -10.65 -10.30
C TYR A 61 -4.13 -10.73 -11.62
N ASP A 62 -2.80 -10.81 -11.55
CA ASP A 62 -1.88 -10.81 -12.70
C ASP A 62 -2.22 -9.74 -13.75
N ASP A 63 -2.34 -8.49 -13.28
CA ASP A 63 -2.70 -7.29 -14.06
C ASP A 63 -4.09 -7.35 -14.75
N LYS A 64 -4.89 -8.37 -14.45
CA LYS A 64 -6.28 -8.51 -14.90
C LYS A 64 -7.24 -8.09 -13.80
N ILE A 65 -8.36 -7.51 -14.24
CA ILE A 65 -9.47 -7.12 -13.38
C ILE A 65 -10.56 -8.16 -13.50
N ILE A 66 -10.95 -8.73 -12.37
CA ILE A 66 -12.07 -9.66 -12.26
C ILE A 66 -13.20 -8.93 -11.53
N GLU A 67 -14.31 -8.73 -12.23
CA GLU A 67 -15.44 -7.95 -11.73
C GLU A 67 -16.55 -8.80 -11.12
N SER A 68 -16.54 -10.12 -11.33
CA SER A 68 -17.58 -11.04 -10.85
C SER A 68 -17.14 -12.51 -10.85
N GLY A 69 -17.99 -13.34 -10.24
CA GLY A 69 -17.78 -14.79 -10.18
C GLY A 69 -16.54 -15.15 -9.38
N PHE A 70 -16.32 -14.45 -8.27
CA PHE A 70 -15.28 -14.76 -7.29
C PHE A 70 -15.89 -14.79 -5.90
N ASP A 71 -15.30 -15.59 -5.02
CA ASP A 71 -15.62 -15.67 -3.60
C ASP A 71 -14.46 -15.12 -2.79
N ILE A 72 -14.76 -14.30 -1.78
CA ILE A 72 -13.76 -13.76 -0.86
C ILE A 72 -14.00 -14.37 0.52
N SER A 73 -12.93 -14.86 1.13
CA SER A 73 -12.94 -15.31 2.52
C SER A 73 -11.65 -14.92 3.22
N ILE A 74 -11.70 -14.80 4.55
CA ILE A 74 -10.52 -14.57 5.38
C ILE A 74 -10.36 -15.80 6.27
N LEU A 75 -9.23 -16.50 6.13
CA LEU A 75 -8.91 -17.67 6.95
C LEU A 75 -7.58 -17.43 7.65
N LYS A 76 -7.56 -17.50 8.99
CA LYS A 76 -6.35 -17.28 9.81
C LYS A 76 -5.63 -15.96 9.44
N LYS A 77 -6.39 -14.88 9.24
CA LYS A 77 -5.90 -13.54 8.81
C LYS A 77 -5.30 -13.49 7.39
N LYS A 78 -5.42 -14.55 6.59
CA LYS A 78 -5.01 -14.55 5.18
C LYS A 78 -6.23 -14.36 4.28
N LEU A 79 -6.11 -13.45 3.32
CA LEU A 79 -7.08 -13.30 2.23
C LEU A 79 -7.06 -14.54 1.34
N ILE A 80 -8.24 -15.10 1.07
CA ILE A 80 -8.42 -16.17 0.11
C ILE A 80 -9.49 -15.73 -0.88
N ILE A 81 -9.08 -15.58 -2.13
CA ILE A 81 -9.98 -15.32 -3.25
C ILE A 81 -10.05 -16.58 -4.11
N LYS A 82 -11.27 -17.01 -4.42
CA LYS A 82 -11.51 -18.12 -5.34
C LYS A 82 -12.29 -17.68 -6.55
N LYS A 83 -12.02 -18.28 -7.70
CA LYS A 83 -12.83 -18.16 -8.93
C LYS A 83 -12.98 -19.54 -9.54
N ASP A 84 -14.22 -19.94 -9.81
CA ASP A 84 -14.54 -21.23 -10.42
C ASP A 84 -13.95 -22.43 -9.65
N GLY A 85 -13.84 -22.30 -8.32
CA GLY A 85 -13.28 -23.31 -7.42
C GLY A 85 -11.76 -23.23 -7.19
N GLU A 86 -11.03 -22.47 -8.01
CA GLU A 86 -9.58 -22.32 -7.92
C GLU A 86 -9.17 -21.12 -7.05
N ILE A 87 -8.09 -21.26 -6.30
CA ILE A 87 -7.52 -20.16 -5.49
C ILE A 87 -6.67 -19.27 -6.38
N LEU A 88 -6.94 -17.98 -6.35
CA LEU A 88 -6.14 -16.96 -7.03
C LEU A 88 -5.03 -16.47 -6.07
N ASP A 89 -3.91 -17.19 -6.02
CA ASP A 89 -2.82 -16.88 -5.08
C ASP A 89 -2.16 -15.53 -5.42
N GLY A 90 -2.13 -14.61 -4.45
CA GLY A 90 -1.65 -13.25 -4.66
C GLY A 90 -2.67 -12.29 -5.30
N ALA A 91 -3.92 -12.70 -5.48
CA ALA A 91 -4.99 -11.78 -5.86
C ALA A 91 -5.23 -10.73 -4.76
N SER A 92 -5.40 -9.49 -5.18
CA SER A 92 -5.73 -8.35 -4.32
C SER A 92 -7.21 -8.01 -4.47
N VAL A 93 -7.82 -7.52 -3.39
CA VAL A 93 -9.21 -7.09 -3.39
C VAL A 93 -9.31 -5.59 -3.14
N ILE A 94 -10.11 -4.93 -3.97
CA ILE A 94 -10.51 -3.55 -3.79
C ILE A 94 -12.02 -3.55 -3.57
N TYR A 95 -12.45 -3.29 -2.34
CA TYR A 95 -13.86 -3.27 -2.00
C TYR A 95 -14.58 -2.06 -2.59
N ALA A 96 -15.86 -2.25 -2.92
CA ALA A 96 -16.73 -1.15 -3.31
C ALA A 96 -16.69 -0.03 -2.26
N GLY A 97 -16.66 1.22 -2.71
CA GLY A 97 -16.56 2.40 -1.86
C GLY A 97 -15.14 2.94 -1.67
N ALA A 98 -14.10 2.26 -2.15
CA ALA A 98 -12.75 2.83 -2.19
C ALA A 98 -12.67 4.00 -3.20
N ILE A 99 -11.82 4.98 -2.92
CA ILE A 99 -11.60 6.16 -3.77
C ILE A 99 -10.14 6.22 -4.19
N LEU A 100 -9.89 6.11 -5.50
CA LEU A 100 -8.59 6.19 -6.13
C LEU A 100 -8.52 7.51 -6.92
N MET A 101 -7.93 8.56 -6.34
CA MET A 101 -7.94 9.90 -6.93
C MET A 101 -6.91 10.10 -8.05
N ASP A 102 -5.88 9.25 -8.12
CA ASP A 102 -4.79 9.38 -9.09
C ASP A 102 -4.59 8.06 -9.87
N ASP A 103 -4.07 8.14 -11.09
CA ASP A 103 -3.63 6.96 -11.83
C ASP A 103 -2.25 6.50 -11.38
N GLU A 104 -1.44 7.38 -10.78
CA GLU A 104 -0.14 7.10 -10.16
C GLU A 104 -0.30 6.34 -8.82
N ILE A 105 -1.04 5.24 -8.84
CA ILE A 105 -1.20 4.35 -7.69
C ILE A 105 -0.79 2.93 -8.13
N TYR A 106 0.02 2.29 -7.30
CA TYR A 106 0.36 0.89 -7.41
C TYR A 106 -0.19 0.11 -6.23
N ILE A 107 -0.88 -0.99 -6.52
CA ILE A 107 -1.38 -1.95 -5.53
C ILE A 107 -0.65 -3.29 -5.73
N GLY A 108 0.08 -3.72 -4.70
CA GLY A 108 0.79 -5.00 -4.65
C GLY A 108 -0.14 -6.21 -4.54
N LYS A 109 0.44 -7.41 -4.59
CA LYS A 109 -0.26 -8.71 -4.57
C LYS A 109 -0.78 -9.06 -3.18
N GLY A 110 -1.93 -9.72 -3.08
CA GLY A 110 -2.51 -10.14 -1.79
C GLY A 110 -2.99 -8.99 -0.91
N THR A 111 -3.10 -7.78 -1.47
CA THR A 111 -3.42 -6.55 -0.74
C THR A 111 -4.92 -6.37 -0.63
N ILE A 112 -5.35 -5.88 0.53
CA ILE A 112 -6.75 -5.58 0.85
C ILE A 112 -6.91 -4.07 0.92
N ILE A 113 -7.81 -3.54 0.09
CA ILE A 113 -8.26 -2.16 0.15
C ILE A 113 -9.73 -2.16 0.58
N GLU A 114 -9.99 -1.84 1.84
CA GLU A 114 -11.36 -1.81 2.39
C GLU A 114 -12.18 -0.64 1.86
N SER A 115 -13.50 -0.72 2.04
CA SER A 115 -14.44 0.34 1.66
C SER A 115 -14.08 1.68 2.33
N GLY A 116 -14.23 2.78 1.60
CA GLY A 116 -13.99 4.12 2.13
C GLY A 116 -12.51 4.49 2.31
N VAL A 117 -11.56 3.60 1.96
CA VAL A 117 -10.16 4.00 1.82
C VAL A 117 -10.05 5.07 0.73
N PHE A 118 -9.34 6.14 1.04
CA PHE A 118 -9.16 7.28 0.15
C PHE A 118 -7.67 7.43 -0.19
N ILE A 119 -7.31 7.28 -1.47
CA ILE A 119 -5.91 7.35 -1.91
C ILE A 119 -5.74 8.50 -2.90
N LYS A 120 -4.96 9.51 -2.50
CA LYS A 120 -4.46 10.59 -3.36
C LYS A 120 -3.01 10.29 -3.70
N GLY A 121 -2.78 9.85 -4.92
CA GLY A 121 -1.44 9.52 -5.40
C GLY A 121 -0.49 10.73 -5.44
N PRO A 122 0.81 10.48 -5.72
CA PRO A 122 1.35 9.16 -6.06
C PRO A 122 1.50 8.25 -4.83
N ALA A 123 1.14 6.97 -4.97
CA ALA A 123 1.17 6.01 -3.87
C ALA A 123 1.65 4.62 -4.30
N ILE A 124 2.62 4.07 -3.57
CA ILE A 124 3.04 2.67 -3.73
C ILE A 124 2.53 1.89 -2.52
N ILE A 125 1.65 0.92 -2.76
CA ILE A 125 1.15 -0.02 -1.75
C ILE A 125 1.76 -1.39 -2.03
N GLY A 126 2.48 -1.92 -1.04
CA GLY A 126 3.19 -3.20 -1.11
C GLY A 126 2.28 -4.42 -1.14
N ASP A 127 2.91 -5.59 -1.14
CA ASP A 127 2.24 -6.88 -1.16
C ASP A 127 1.76 -7.27 0.24
N ASN A 128 0.62 -7.96 0.33
CA ASN A 128 0.00 -8.42 1.58
C ASN A 128 -0.25 -7.27 2.57
N THR A 129 -0.49 -6.07 2.04
CA THR A 129 -0.78 -4.88 2.83
C THR A 129 -2.29 -4.77 3.06
N GLU A 130 -2.70 -4.23 4.19
CA GLU A 130 -4.09 -3.97 4.51
C GLU A 130 -4.32 -2.46 4.72
N LEU A 131 -5.10 -1.84 3.84
CA LEU A 131 -5.64 -0.50 4.05
C LEU A 131 -7.07 -0.64 4.55
N ARG A 132 -7.28 -0.32 5.83
CA ARG A 132 -8.56 -0.50 6.50
C ARG A 132 -9.50 0.67 6.29
N GLN A 133 -10.77 0.43 6.58
CA GLN A 133 -11.89 1.33 6.34
C GLN A 133 -11.59 2.75 6.85
N GLY A 134 -11.75 3.72 5.95
CA GLY A 134 -11.52 5.14 6.23
C GLY A 134 -10.06 5.59 6.27
N ALA A 135 -9.08 4.71 6.00
CA ALA A 135 -7.70 5.15 5.85
C ALA A 135 -7.56 6.20 4.73
N TYR A 136 -6.76 7.23 4.98
CA TYR A 136 -6.57 8.36 4.07
C TYR A 136 -5.10 8.54 3.73
N LEU A 137 -4.73 8.26 2.48
CA LEU A 137 -3.38 8.39 1.97
C LEU A 137 -3.29 9.63 1.08
N ARG A 138 -2.31 10.50 1.31
CA ARG A 138 -2.07 11.67 0.46
C ARG A 138 -0.61 12.12 0.39
N GLY A 139 -0.30 12.87 -0.67
CA GLY A 139 1.08 13.23 -0.97
C GLY A 139 1.86 11.98 -1.40
N ASP A 140 3.19 12.07 -1.41
CA ASP A 140 4.02 10.97 -1.89
C ASP A 140 4.14 9.87 -0.81
N THR A 141 3.27 8.85 -0.87
CA THR A 141 3.20 7.78 0.15
C THR A 141 3.79 6.46 -0.35
N LEU A 142 4.58 5.82 0.51
CA LEU A 142 5.16 4.50 0.26
C LEU A 142 4.80 3.59 1.43
N VAL A 143 4.08 2.52 1.15
CA VAL A 143 3.65 1.52 2.13
C VAL A 143 4.23 0.18 1.70
N GLY A 144 5.10 -0.39 2.53
CA GLY A 144 5.75 -1.67 2.27
C GLY A 144 4.88 -2.89 2.46
N ASN A 145 5.49 -4.04 2.18
CA ASN A 145 4.83 -5.33 2.25
C ASN A 145 4.41 -5.66 3.69
N GLY A 146 3.28 -6.33 3.87
CA GLY A 146 2.79 -6.76 5.19
C GLY A 146 2.34 -5.61 6.10
N CYS A 147 2.36 -4.37 5.63
CA CYS A 147 1.96 -3.22 6.42
C CYS A 147 0.45 -3.21 6.69
N VAL A 148 0.06 -2.55 7.79
CA VAL A 148 -1.33 -2.25 8.10
C VAL A 148 -1.49 -0.75 8.28
N VAL A 149 -2.40 -0.15 7.52
CA VAL A 149 -2.90 1.21 7.73
C VAL A 149 -4.32 1.07 8.26
N GLY A 150 -4.49 1.27 9.55
CA GLY A 150 -5.73 0.94 10.24
C GLY A 150 -6.85 1.95 10.03
N HIS A 151 -7.97 1.67 10.70
CA HIS A 151 -9.20 2.45 10.56
C HIS A 151 -8.96 3.94 10.84
N THR A 152 -9.40 4.79 9.91
CA THR A 152 -9.31 6.26 10.01
C THR A 152 -7.90 6.76 10.29
N THR A 153 -6.88 6.05 9.80
CA THR A 153 -5.49 6.51 9.88
C THR A 153 -5.12 7.31 8.63
N GLU A 154 -4.50 8.47 8.84
CA GLU A 154 -4.01 9.34 7.79
C GLU A 154 -2.51 9.15 7.58
N LEU A 155 -2.10 8.92 6.33
CA LEU A 155 -0.72 8.94 5.88
C LEU A 155 -0.51 10.17 5.00
N LYS A 156 0.55 10.94 5.29
CA LYS A 156 0.92 12.10 4.49
C LYS A 156 2.43 12.12 4.21
N SER A 157 2.81 11.92 2.94
CA SER A 157 4.22 12.09 2.52
C SER A 157 5.22 11.29 3.39
N CYS A 158 4.94 10.01 3.57
CA CYS A 158 5.66 9.15 4.51
C CYS A 158 5.99 7.78 3.91
N ALA A 159 6.91 7.07 4.57
CA ALA A 159 7.35 5.73 4.20
C ALA A 159 7.13 4.75 5.36
N LEU A 160 6.20 3.82 5.20
CA LEU A 160 6.08 2.65 6.07
C LEU A 160 6.92 1.53 5.44
N LEU A 161 8.07 1.23 6.03
CA LEU A 161 8.88 0.05 5.68
C LEU A 161 8.12 -1.21 6.11
N GLY A 162 8.44 -2.37 5.51
CA GLY A 162 7.66 -3.61 5.64
C GLY A 162 7.24 -3.98 7.07
N GLU A 163 6.11 -4.68 7.18
CA GLU A 163 5.49 -5.15 8.44
C GLU A 163 5.06 -4.03 9.42
N SER A 164 5.20 -2.76 9.04
CA SER A 164 4.80 -1.61 9.88
C SER A 164 3.30 -1.50 10.05
N LYS A 165 2.87 -1.11 11.26
CA LYS A 165 1.45 -0.99 11.61
C LYS A 165 1.17 0.42 12.13
N ALA A 166 0.58 1.26 11.28
CA ALA A 166 -0.05 2.50 11.72
C ALA A 166 -1.49 2.15 12.06
N GLY A 167 -1.77 1.94 13.35
CA GLY A 167 -3.02 1.36 13.86
C GLY A 167 -4.27 2.20 13.60
N HIS A 168 -5.09 2.42 14.62
CA HIS A 168 -6.37 3.12 14.49
C HIS A 168 -6.22 4.60 14.87
N PHE A 169 -6.91 5.50 14.15
CA PHE A 169 -6.98 6.93 14.46
C PHE A 169 -5.61 7.64 14.56
N ALA A 170 -4.64 7.20 13.75
CA ALA A 170 -3.29 7.77 13.75
C ALA A 170 -3.11 8.80 12.63
N TYR A 171 -2.14 9.70 12.81
CA TYR A 171 -1.63 10.56 11.74
C TYR A 171 -0.12 10.34 11.61
N ILE A 172 0.33 9.87 10.45
CA ILE A 172 1.75 9.66 10.14
C ILE A 172 2.12 10.57 8.96
N GLY A 173 2.73 11.71 9.28
CA GLY A 173 3.15 12.71 8.31
C GLY A 173 4.66 12.85 8.25
N ASP A 174 5.23 12.98 7.06
CA ASP A 174 6.64 13.39 6.87
C ASP A 174 7.61 12.51 7.71
N SER A 175 7.36 11.19 7.73
CA SER A 175 7.96 10.22 8.65
C SER A 175 8.37 8.93 7.94
N ILE A 176 9.29 8.19 8.57
CA ILE A 176 9.69 6.83 8.15
C ILE A 176 9.46 5.89 9.34
N LEU A 177 8.76 4.78 9.12
CA LEU A 177 8.43 3.77 10.13
C LEU A 177 8.94 2.39 9.69
N GLN A 178 9.42 1.57 10.62
CA GLN A 178 9.69 0.15 10.38
C GLN A 178 9.27 -0.67 11.60
N SER A 179 8.67 -1.84 11.37
CA SER A 179 8.59 -2.87 12.41
C SER A 179 9.92 -3.62 12.49
N LEU A 180 10.53 -3.69 13.67
CA LEU A 180 11.72 -4.51 13.92
C LEU A 180 11.37 -5.89 14.50
N PHE A 181 10.07 -6.20 14.59
CA PHE A 181 9.55 -7.47 15.10
C PHE A 181 8.73 -8.15 14.00
N THR A 182 9.04 -9.41 13.71
CA THR A 182 8.29 -10.30 12.80
C THR A 182 7.24 -11.11 13.55
#